data_AF-A0A3S1QAP8-F1
#
_entry.id   AF-A0A3S1QAP8-F1
#
_cell.length_a   1.000
_cell.length_b   1.000
_cell.length_c   1.000
_cell.angle_alpha   90.00
_cell.angle_beta   90.00
_cell.angle_gamma   90.00
#
_symmetry.space_group_name_H-M   'P 1'
#
loop_
_entity.id
_entity.type
_entity.pdbx_description
1 polymer ?
#
loop_
_entity_poly.entity_id
_entity_poly.type
_entity_poly.pdbx_seq_one_letter_code
_entity_poly.pdbx_strand_id
1 'polypeptide(L)'
;MRLPEGSCDAHAHVFASACPLDPARGYTPAMVTVQDYRRVMDAYGIDRAVLVQPSVYGFDNSALLSAPAALPGTLRGVDEAYRWRRPT
;
A
#
# COMPACT_ATOMS: atom_id res chain seq x y z
N MET A 1 -13.25 -18.08 -5.41
CA MET A 1 -11.95 -18.64 -5.83
C MET A 1 -11.01 -18.48 -4.66
N ARG A 2 -10.17 -19.48 -4.35
CA ARG A 2 -9.17 -19.39 -3.26
C ARG A 2 -7.79 -19.71 -3.84
N LEU A 3 -6.79 -18.91 -3.49
CA LEU A 3 -5.41 -19.07 -3.92
C LEU A 3 -4.71 -20.18 -3.11
N PRO A 4 -3.60 -20.74 -3.61
CA PRO A 4 -2.81 -21.70 -2.86
C PRO A 4 -2.28 -21.13 -1.54
N GLU A 5 -2.06 -22.00 -0.55
CA GLU A 5 -1.41 -21.63 0.71
C GLU A 5 -0.03 -21.00 0.47
N GLY A 6 0.30 -19.98 1.24
CA GLY A 6 1.53 -19.21 1.15
C GLY A 6 1.51 -18.11 0.06
N SER A 7 0.38 -17.93 -0.64
CA SER A 7 0.24 -16.92 -1.69
C SER A 7 0.54 -15.52 -1.18
N CYS A 8 1.29 -14.78 -1.99
CA CYS A 8 1.70 -13.42 -1.69
C CYS A 8 1.18 -12.47 -2.77
N ASP A 9 0.37 -11.49 -2.38
CA ASP A 9 0.09 -10.35 -3.24
C ASP A 9 1.28 -9.41 -3.23
N ALA A 10 2.03 -9.40 -4.34
CA ALA A 10 3.28 -8.67 -4.42
C ALA A 10 3.11 -7.17 -4.75
N HIS A 11 1.88 -6.69 -4.98
CA HIS A 11 1.65 -5.30 -5.34
C HIS A 11 0.24 -4.81 -5.00
N ALA A 12 0.11 -4.15 -3.86
CA ALA A 12 -1.14 -3.49 -3.46
C ALA A 12 -0.88 -2.07 -2.92
N HIS A 13 -1.93 -1.25 -2.93
CA HIS A 13 -1.93 0.09 -2.35
C HIS A 13 -3.05 0.22 -1.32
N VAL A 14 -2.80 1.00 -0.28
CA VAL A 14 -3.80 1.44 0.69
C VAL A 14 -3.79 2.96 0.76
N PHE A 15 -4.95 3.53 1.08
CA PHE A 15 -5.16 4.97 1.16
C PHE A 15 -5.78 5.31 2.51
N ALA A 16 -5.04 6.05 3.33
CA ALA A 16 -5.47 6.54 4.63
C ALA A 16 -5.92 8.01 4.54
N SER A 17 -7.11 8.32 5.05
CA SER A 17 -7.66 9.68 5.06
C SER A 17 -6.91 10.63 6.00
N ALA A 18 -6.16 10.09 6.96
CA ALA A 18 -5.33 10.86 7.88
C ALA A 18 -4.02 11.36 7.25
N CYS A 19 -3.65 10.87 6.06
CA CYS A 19 -2.45 11.27 5.35
C CYS A 19 -2.80 12.25 4.22
N PRO A 20 -2.12 13.40 4.12
CA PRO A 20 -2.40 14.38 3.08
C PRO A 20 -2.00 13.84 1.70
N LEU A 21 -2.85 14.05 0.70
CA LEU A 21 -2.51 13.72 -0.67
C LEU A 21 -1.52 14.75 -1.25
N ASP A 22 -0.55 14.28 -2.03
CA ASP A 22 0.42 15.13 -2.72
C ASP A 22 -0.32 16.10 -3.68
N PRO A 23 -0.02 17.41 -3.66
CA PRO A 23 -0.61 18.38 -4.59
C PRO A 23 -0.33 18.07 -6.08
N ALA A 24 0.79 17.41 -6.38
CA ALA A 24 1.22 17.01 -7.72
C ALA A 24 0.74 15.61 -8.13
N ARG A 25 -0.16 14.97 -7.36
CA ARG A 25 -0.74 13.67 -7.70
C ARG A 25 -1.44 13.69 -9.07
N GLY A 26 -1.36 12.57 -9.79
CA GLY A 26 -2.05 12.40 -11.07
C GLY A 26 -3.54 12.07 -10.96
N TYR A 27 -4.01 11.63 -9.79
CA TYR A 27 -5.40 11.26 -9.54
C TYR A 27 -5.76 11.35 -8.06
N THR A 28 -7.05 11.36 -7.74
CA THR A 28 -7.56 11.26 -6.36
C THR A 28 -8.23 9.91 -6.16
N PRO A 29 -7.69 9.02 -5.31
CA PRO A 29 -8.24 7.68 -5.10
C PRO A 29 -9.46 7.72 -4.17
N ALA A 30 -10.29 6.69 -4.27
CA ALA A 30 -11.17 6.34 -3.16
C ALA A 30 -10.33 5.88 -1.96
N MET A 31 -10.76 6.22 -0.74
CA MET A 31 -10.07 5.75 0.46
C MET A 31 -10.29 4.24 0.64
N VAL A 32 -9.20 3.50 0.82
CA VAL A 32 -9.18 2.06 1.03
C VAL A 32 -8.19 1.76 2.13
N THR A 33 -8.69 1.46 3.32
CA THR A 33 -7.85 1.21 4.49
C THR A 33 -7.20 -0.16 4.43
N VAL A 34 -6.21 -0.40 5.29
CA VAL A 34 -5.62 -1.73 5.48
C VAL A 34 -6.68 -2.78 5.88
N GLN A 35 -7.71 -2.37 6.62
CA GLN A 35 -8.79 -3.27 7.02
C GLN A 35 -9.71 -3.62 5.84
N ASP A 36 -9.92 -2.68 4.92
CA ASP A 36 -10.65 -2.98 3.68
C ASP A 36 -9.86 -3.97 2.82
N TYR A 37 -8.54 -3.77 2.71
CA TYR A 37 -7.66 -4.70 2.01
C TYR A 37 -7.60 -6.08 2.68
N ARG A 38 -7.62 -6.15 4.02
CA ARG A 38 -7.69 -7.42 4.75
C ARG A 38 -8.88 -8.28 4.33
N ARG A 39 -10.05 -7.66 4.09
CA ARG A 39 -11.24 -8.39 3.61
C ARG A 39 -11.02 -9.01 2.22
N VAL A 40 -10.26 -8.34 1.36
CA VAL A 40 -9.85 -8.90 0.06
C VAL A 40 -8.92 -10.09 0.26
N MET A 41 -7.91 -9.95 1.14
CA MET A 41 -7.01 -11.05 1.47
C MET A 41 -7.76 -12.29 1.98
N ASP A 42 -8.71 -12.10 2.90
CA ASP A 42 -9.53 -13.18 3.45
C ASP A 42 -10.43 -13.83 2.38
N ALA A 43 -11.03 -13.04 1.50
CA ALA A 43 -11.90 -13.54 0.43
C ALA A 43 -11.18 -14.44 -0.58
N TYR A 44 -9.89 -14.19 -0.84
CA TYR A 44 -9.09 -14.94 -1.80
C TYR A 44 -8.09 -15.92 -1.16
N GLY A 45 -7.89 -15.89 0.15
CA GLY A 45 -6.87 -16.70 0.83
C GLY A 45 -5.44 -16.22 0.54
N ILE A 46 -5.21 -14.90 0.58
CA ILE A 46 -3.87 -14.30 0.47
C ILE A 46 -3.25 -14.26 1.86
N ASP A 47 -2.09 -14.89 2.03
CA ASP A 47 -1.45 -15.02 3.34
C ASP A 47 -0.45 -13.90 3.63
N ARG A 48 0.11 -13.28 2.58
CA ARG A 48 1.13 -12.23 2.67
C ARG A 48 0.88 -11.15 1.63
N ALA A 49 1.28 -9.92 1.94
CA ALA A 49 1.20 -8.86 0.95
C ALA A 49 2.37 -7.87 1.02
N VAL A 50 2.67 -7.26 -0.11
CA VAL A 50 3.59 -6.15 -0.26
C VAL A 50 2.79 -4.90 -0.61
N LEU A 51 2.78 -3.94 0.32
CA LEU A 51 2.22 -2.63 0.08
C LEU A 51 3.27 -1.76 -0.61
N VAL A 52 2.91 -1.20 -1.75
CA VAL A 52 3.77 -0.29 -2.51
C VAL A 52 3.28 1.13 -2.28
N GLN A 53 4.18 2.07 -2.05
CA GLN A 53 3.85 3.48 -1.91
C GLN A 53 3.12 3.97 -3.18
N PRO A 54 1.87 4.44 -3.08
CA PRO A 54 1.19 4.99 -4.23
C PRO A 54 1.65 6.43 -4.47
N SER A 55 1.80 6.81 -5.74
CA SER A 55 2.27 8.15 -6.14
C SER A 55 1.40 9.31 -5.65
N VAL A 56 0.17 9.04 -5.21
CA VAL A 56 -0.78 10.04 -4.68
C VAL A 56 -0.32 10.66 -3.36
N TYR A 57 0.60 10.03 -2.65
CA TYR A 57 1.23 10.56 -1.43
C TYR A 57 2.65 11.10 -1.69
N GLY A 58 3.14 11.01 -2.93
CA GLY A 58 4.52 11.38 -3.25
C GLY A 58 5.52 10.65 -2.36
N PHE A 59 6.36 11.41 -1.68
CA PHE A 59 7.40 10.89 -0.75
C PHE A 59 6.93 10.81 0.71
N ASP A 60 5.68 11.17 1.01
CA ASP A 60 5.12 10.95 2.34
C ASP A 60 4.68 9.49 2.49
N ASN A 61 5.58 8.68 3.06
CA ASN A 61 5.33 7.24 3.27
C ASN A 61 4.53 6.95 4.55
N SER A 62 3.97 7.95 5.24
CA SER A 62 3.31 7.76 6.55
C SER A 62 2.16 6.75 6.50
N ALA A 63 1.36 6.78 5.43
CA ALA A 63 0.27 5.82 5.23
C ALA A 63 0.82 4.39 5.14
N LEU A 64 1.86 4.18 4.32
CA LEU A 64 2.54 2.90 4.15
C LEU A 64 3.15 2.40 5.46
N LEU A 65 3.87 3.26 6.19
CA LEU A 65 4.60 2.88 7.41
C LEU A 65 3.67 2.56 8.59
N SER A 66 2.46 3.13 8.61
CA SER A 66 1.45 2.83 9.62
C SER A 66 0.77 1.47 9.41
N ALA A 67 0.77 0.95 8.17
CA ALA A 67 -0.01 -0.22 7.80
C ALA A 67 0.46 -1.55 8.45
N PRO A 68 1.76 -1.86 8.57
CA PRO A 68 2.22 -3.11 9.18
C PRO A 68 1.78 -3.29 10.65
N ALA A 69 1.56 -2.20 11.38
CA ALA A 69 1.06 -2.27 12.76
C ALA A 69 -0.35 -2.88 12.85
N ALA A 70 -1.16 -2.73 11.79
CA ALA A 70 -2.50 -3.30 11.73
C ALA A 70 -2.52 -4.81 11.42
N LEU A 71 -1.48 -5.34 10.75
CA LEU A 71 -1.34 -6.74 10.39
C LEU A 71 0.11 -7.24 10.58
N PRO A 72 0.57 -7.41 11.84
CA PRO A 72 1.95 -7.78 12.14
C PRO A 72 2.35 -9.11 11.46
N GLY A 73 3.55 -9.15 10.87
CA GLY A 73 4.09 -10.33 10.21
C GLY A 73 3.47 -10.67 8.84
N THR A 74 2.38 -9.99 8.45
CA THR A 74 1.65 -10.26 7.19
C THR A 74 2.10 -9.33 6.06
N LEU A 75 2.44 -8.08 6.39
CA LEU A 75 2.72 -7.02 5.43
C LEU A 75 4.21 -6.66 5.36
N ARG A 76 4.68 -6.39 4.14
CA ARG A 76 5.94 -5.68 3.86
C ARG A 76 5.65 -4.43 3.02
N GLY A 77 6.61 -3.50 2.98
CA GLY A 77 6.46 -2.21 2.29
C GLY A 77 7.56 -1.95 1.28
N VAL A 78 7.23 -1.27 0.17
CA VAL A 78 8.17 -0.63 -0.75
C VAL A 78 7.88 0.86 -0.73
N ASP A 79 8.83 1.66 -0.25
CA ASP A 79 8.69 3.09 -0.06
C ASP A 79 9.24 3.90 -1.25
N GLU A 80 8.84 5.16 -1.33
CA GLU A 80 9.48 6.15 -2.19
C GLU A 80 10.49 6.94 -1.37
N ALA A 81 11.78 6.74 -1.62
CA ALA A 81 12.86 7.37 -0.86
C ALA A 81 13.36 8.67 -1.49
N TYR A 82 13.30 8.81 -2.82
CA TYR A 82 13.78 10.00 -3.52
C TYR A 82 13.20 10.13 -4.93
N ARG A 83 13.07 11.37 -5.43
CA ARG A 83 12.77 11.61 -6.85
C ARG A 83 14.06 11.56 -7.65
N TRP A 84 14.20 10.56 -8.52
CA TRP A 84 15.26 10.61 -9.51
C TRP A 84 15.05 11.80 -10.45
N ARG A 85 16.10 12.61 -10.62
CA ARG A 85 16.15 13.70 -11.59
C ARG A 85 17.10 13.29 -12.71
N ARG A 86 16.65 13.37 -13.97
CA ARG A 86 17.55 13.24 -15.13
C ARG A 86 18.65 14.31 -15.00
N PRO A 87 19.93 13.94 -15.19
CA PRO A 87 20.95 14.94 -15.49
C PRO A 87 20.51 15.72 -16.73
N THR A 88 20.63 17.05 -16.69
CA THR A 88 20.47 17.93 -17.86
C THR A 88 21.55 17.66 -18.88
#